data_AF-A0A1W9TRV3-F1
#
_entry.id   AF-A0A1W9TRV3-F1
#
_cell.length_a   1.000
_cell.length_b   1.000
_cell.length_c   1.000
_cell.angle_alpha   90.00
_cell.angle_beta   90.00
_cell.angle_gamma   90.00
#
_symmetry.space_group_name_H-M   'P 1'
#
loop_
_entity.id
_entity.type
_entity.pdbx_description
1 polymer ?
#
loop_
_entity_poly.entity_id
_entity_poly.type
_entity_poly.pdbx_seq_one_letter_code
_entity_poly.pdbx_strand_id
1 'polypeptide(L)'
;MKVITESFLRGLFKKNIPEVFPIEDGQIVTPSAVQYLRENKVKLQKTEKSERKTSVLTANKVTNMEQTECTSVKPKYIDAANGGYYHIKPEHMTQLHSNVLVAKNHPKIVFRGKLDSLQSSILLLSYNANENNRKILFSDLNELLDQTREIMKADVLNKPLPEKKILGLSNQELRKRSHTPKKYFGIKHITPSAEMGKVLLELNLLRSSIREVEVAAVHA
;
A
#
# COMPACT_ATOMS: atom_id res chain seq x y z
N MET A 1 -24.62 8.18 -7.46
CA MET A 1 -25.40 9.37 -7.00
C MET A 1 -24.95 9.71 -5.60
N LYS A 2 -24.51 10.95 -5.35
CA LYS A 2 -23.98 11.37 -4.04
C LYS A 2 -25.06 12.22 -3.36
N VAL A 3 -25.59 11.73 -2.23
CA VAL A 3 -26.65 12.40 -1.46
C VAL A 3 -26.01 13.13 -0.29
N ILE A 4 -26.30 14.43 -0.14
CA ILE A 4 -25.83 15.24 0.99
C ILE A 4 -26.87 15.17 2.11
N THR A 5 -26.47 14.58 3.23
CA THR A 5 -27.27 14.45 4.45
C THR A 5 -26.82 15.44 5.53
N GLU A 6 -27.71 15.76 6.45
CA GLU A 6 -27.41 16.62 7.60
C GLU A 6 -26.24 16.10 8.44
N SER A 7 -26.16 14.79 8.63
CA SER A 7 -25.07 14.13 9.37
C SER A 7 -23.69 14.40 8.74
N PHE A 8 -23.62 14.45 7.41
CA PHE A 8 -22.39 14.76 6.68
C PHE A 8 -21.97 16.22 6.91
N LEU A 9 -22.93 17.16 6.88
CA LEU A 9 -22.68 18.58 7.14
C LEU A 9 -22.26 18.83 8.60
N ARG A 10 -22.89 18.18 9.59
CA ARG A 10 -22.49 18.26 11.01
C ARG A 10 -21.07 17.74 11.24
N GLY A 11 -20.65 16.72 10.50
CA GLY A 11 -19.28 16.21 10.53
C GLY A 11 -18.25 17.21 9.97
N LEU A 12 -18.59 17.85 8.86
CA LEU A 12 -17.73 18.84 8.19
C LEU A 12 -17.59 20.15 8.97
N PHE A 13 -18.67 20.65 9.57
CA PHE A 13 -18.69 21.95 10.25
C PHE A 13 -18.19 21.93 11.69
N LYS A 14 -17.81 20.78 12.25
CA LYS A 14 -17.27 20.65 13.63
C LYS A 14 -16.02 21.48 13.90
N LYS A 15 -15.26 21.85 12.87
CA LYS A 15 -13.99 22.57 13.02
C LYS A 15 -14.02 24.02 12.51
N ASN A 16 -14.93 24.37 11.61
CA ASN A 16 -15.18 25.74 11.12
C ASN A 16 -16.51 25.76 10.36
N ILE A 17 -17.34 26.79 10.58
CA ILE A 17 -18.60 27.01 9.86
C ILE A 17 -18.30 27.97 8.69
N PRO A 18 -18.31 27.51 7.43
CA PRO A 18 -18.11 28.38 6.27
C PRO A 18 -19.40 29.15 5.94
N GLU A 19 -19.28 30.37 5.42
CA GLU A 19 -20.43 31.18 4.98
C GLU A 19 -21.06 30.69 3.66
N VAL A 20 -20.33 29.89 2.87
CA VAL A 20 -20.78 29.37 1.56
C VAL A 20 -20.44 27.90 1.41
N PHE A 21 -21.41 27.10 0.95
CA PHE A 21 -21.23 25.67 0.64
C PHE A 21 -21.50 25.42 -0.85
N PRO A 22 -20.47 25.04 -1.64
CA PRO A 22 -20.64 24.77 -3.07
C PRO A 22 -21.33 23.42 -3.28
N ILE A 23 -22.32 23.37 -4.17
CA ILE A 23 -22.96 22.13 -4.62
C ILE A 23 -22.57 21.87 -6.08
N GLU A 24 -22.08 20.66 -6.36
CA GLU A 24 -21.81 20.19 -7.73
C GLU A 24 -23.11 19.73 -8.42
N ASP A 25 -23.23 19.97 -9.72
CA ASP A 25 -24.38 19.54 -10.51
C ASP A 25 -24.51 18.00 -10.49
N GLY A 26 -25.66 17.53 -9.98
CA GLY A 26 -25.96 16.10 -9.80
C GLY A 26 -25.96 15.62 -8.34
N GLN A 27 -25.67 16.49 -7.37
CA GLN A 27 -25.80 16.17 -5.94
C GLN A 27 -27.20 16.51 -5.40
N ILE A 28 -27.87 15.54 -4.80
CA ILE A 28 -29.17 15.72 -4.17
C ILE A 28 -28.96 16.07 -2.69
N VAL A 29 -29.41 17.25 -2.29
CA VAL A 29 -29.38 17.68 -0.90
C VAL A 29 -30.71 17.31 -0.24
N THR A 30 -30.64 16.59 0.86
CA THR A 30 -31.84 16.22 1.63
C THR A 30 -32.51 17.45 2.26
N PRO A 31 -33.85 17.47 2.47
CA PRO A 31 -34.54 18.59 3.10
C PRO A 31 -33.95 19.01 4.45
N SER A 32 -33.53 18.02 5.27
CA SER A 32 -32.87 18.25 6.56
C SER A 32 -31.51 18.94 6.43
N ALA A 33 -30.74 18.64 5.38
CA ALA A 33 -29.46 19.29 5.09
C ALA A 33 -29.64 20.75 4.65
N VAL A 34 -30.70 21.07 3.89
CA VAL A 34 -31.03 22.46 3.51
C VAL A 34 -31.43 23.29 4.72
N GLN A 35 -32.22 22.72 5.63
CA GLN A 35 -32.63 23.38 6.87
C GLN A 35 -31.42 23.70 7.76
N TYR A 36 -30.53 22.73 7.94
CA TYR A 36 -29.31 22.90 8.71
C TYR A 36 -28.38 24.00 8.16
N LEU A 37 -28.28 24.14 6.84
CA LEU A 37 -27.50 25.21 6.21
C LEU A 37 -28.11 26.60 6.42
N ARG A 38 -29.45 26.71 6.40
CA ARG A 38 -30.15 27.98 6.71
C ARG A 38 -29.94 28.42 8.15
N GLU A 39 -30.04 27.49 9.11
CA GLU A 39 -29.84 27.75 10.53
C GLU A 39 -28.42 28.28 10.83
N ASN A 40 -27.42 27.77 10.11
CA ASN A 40 -26.02 28.18 10.24
C ASN A 40 -25.60 29.34 9.31
N LYS A 41 -26.57 30.02 8.66
CA LYS A 41 -26.35 31.15 7.72
C LYS A 41 -25.42 30.82 6.54
N VAL A 42 -25.39 29.57 6.10
CA VAL A 42 -24.53 29.10 5.00
C VAL A 42 -25.29 29.22 3.67
N LYS A 43 -24.77 30.00 2.72
CA LYS A 43 -25.38 30.19 1.40
C LYS A 43 -24.99 29.05 0.45
N LEU A 44 -25.98 28.55 -0.29
CA LEU A 44 -25.77 27.53 -1.32
C LEU A 44 -25.44 28.19 -2.66
N GLN A 45 -24.30 27.86 -3.25
CA GLN A 45 -23.94 28.33 -4.58
C GLN A 45 -23.83 27.14 -5.53
N LYS A 46 -24.69 27.09 -6.55
CA LYS A 46 -24.60 26.15 -7.67
C LYS A 46 -23.55 26.70 -8.64
N THR A 47 -22.55 25.89 -8.98
CA THR A 47 -21.57 26.25 -9.99
C THR A 47 -22.06 25.83 -11.37
N GLU A 48 -22.70 26.72 -12.10
CA GLU A 48 -22.94 26.55 -13.54
C GLU A 48 -21.64 26.88 -14.31
N LYS A 49 -21.22 25.96 -15.19
CA LYS A 49 -20.21 26.25 -16.22
C LYS A 49 -20.86 27.04 -17.35
N SER A 50 -20.33 28.21 -17.69
CA SER A 50 -20.58 28.84 -19.00
C SER A 50 -19.35 29.56 -19.54
N GLU A 51 -19.31 29.60 -20.86
CA GLU A 51 -18.23 29.82 -21.80
C GLU A 51 -17.79 31.29 -21.94
N ARG A 52 -16.59 31.47 -22.50
CA ARG A 52 -15.97 32.77 -22.83
C ARG A 52 -16.81 33.58 -23.82
N LYS A 53 -16.93 34.91 -23.59
CA LYS A 53 -16.71 35.96 -24.62
C LYS A 53 -16.60 37.37 -24.01
N THR A 54 -15.89 38.20 -24.77
CA THR A 54 -15.20 39.46 -24.51
C THR A 54 -16.12 40.71 -24.49
N SER A 55 -15.87 41.69 -23.62
CA SER A 55 -15.89 43.15 -23.94
C SER A 55 -15.64 44.07 -22.71
N VAL A 56 -14.39 44.53 -22.55
CA VAL A 56 -13.92 45.94 -22.57
C VAL A 56 -14.71 47.06 -21.83
N LEU A 57 -14.01 47.70 -20.86
CA LEU A 57 -14.13 49.07 -20.27
C LEU A 57 -15.36 49.36 -19.35
N THR A 58 -15.24 49.90 -18.13
CA THR A 58 -14.62 51.18 -17.75
C THR A 58 -14.38 51.27 -16.22
N ALA A 59 -13.47 52.15 -15.85
CA ALA A 59 -12.69 52.32 -14.61
C ALA A 59 -13.39 52.73 -13.29
N ASN A 60 -12.57 52.63 -12.23
CA ASN A 60 -12.59 53.30 -10.91
C ASN A 60 -13.43 52.61 -9.82
N LYS A 61 -12.96 52.38 -8.58
CA LYS A 61 -11.78 52.85 -7.83
C LYS A 61 -11.74 52.08 -6.49
N VAL A 62 -10.52 51.77 -6.01
CA VAL A 62 -10.09 51.45 -4.62
C VAL A 62 -10.79 50.27 -3.92
N THR A 63 -10.12 49.21 -3.44
CA THR A 63 -8.98 49.16 -2.52
C THR A 63 -8.28 47.79 -2.59
N ASN A 64 -6.97 47.79 -2.34
CA ASN A 64 -6.10 46.62 -2.20
C ASN A 64 -6.72 45.46 -1.41
N MET A 65 -6.91 44.33 -2.09
CA MET A 65 -6.65 43.03 -1.48
C MET A 65 -5.72 42.31 -2.45
N GLU A 66 -4.47 42.11 -2.02
CA GLU A 66 -3.54 41.20 -2.68
C GLU A 66 -4.20 39.82 -2.71
N GLN A 67 -4.80 39.52 -3.86
CA GLN A 67 -5.16 38.18 -4.28
C GLN A 67 -3.84 37.44 -4.44
N THR A 68 -3.37 36.83 -3.36
CA THR A 68 -2.36 35.78 -3.46
C THR A 68 -3.05 34.63 -4.18
N GLU A 69 -2.66 34.45 -5.43
CA GLU A 69 -3.10 33.39 -6.32
C GLU A 69 -3.15 32.07 -5.56
N CYS A 70 -4.36 31.54 -5.35
CA CYS A 70 -4.55 30.15 -4.99
C CYS A 70 -4.17 29.31 -6.21
N THR A 71 -2.86 29.19 -6.44
CA THR A 71 -2.31 28.12 -7.27
C THR A 71 -2.86 26.83 -6.68
N SER A 72 -3.74 26.17 -7.42
CA SER A 72 -4.32 24.90 -7.03
C SER A 72 -3.18 23.86 -6.96
N VAL A 73 -2.49 23.80 -5.83
CA VAL A 73 -1.40 22.86 -5.61
C VAL A 73 -2.02 21.48 -5.62
N LYS A 74 -1.79 20.71 -6.68
CA LYS A 74 -2.25 19.33 -6.75
C LYS A 74 -1.67 18.56 -5.56
N PRO A 75 -2.47 17.84 -4.78
CA PRO A 75 -1.97 17.10 -3.64
C PRO A 75 -1.03 15.99 -4.11
N LYS A 76 0.12 15.85 -3.43
CA LYS A 76 1.19 14.92 -3.82
C LYS A 76 0.89 13.49 -3.36
N TYR A 77 0.13 13.32 -2.27
CA TYR A 77 -0.19 12.03 -1.67
C TYR A 77 -1.66 11.93 -1.23
N ILE A 78 -2.17 10.70 -1.15
CA ILE A 78 -3.54 10.36 -0.78
C ILE A 78 -3.50 9.33 0.36
N ASP A 79 -4.23 9.58 1.44
CA ASP A 79 -4.43 8.60 2.52
C ASP A 79 -5.45 7.54 2.09
N ALA A 80 -5.06 6.26 2.17
CA ALA A 80 -5.94 5.14 1.83
C ALA A 80 -7.15 5.00 2.77
N ALA A 81 -7.03 5.40 4.04
CA ALA A 81 -8.04 5.13 5.06
C ALA A 81 -9.21 6.14 5.03
N ASN A 82 -8.90 7.42 4.82
CA ASN A 82 -9.88 8.51 4.92
C ASN A 82 -9.98 9.35 3.62
N GLY A 83 -9.16 9.08 2.60
CA GLY A 83 -9.12 9.85 1.35
C GLY A 83 -8.54 11.26 1.48
N GLY A 84 -7.91 11.57 2.62
CA GLY A 84 -7.25 12.83 2.88
C GLY A 84 -6.03 13.05 1.98
N TYR A 85 -5.65 14.30 1.81
CA TYR A 85 -4.58 14.70 0.90
C TYR A 85 -3.40 15.29 1.67
N TYR A 86 -2.18 14.94 1.26
CA TYR A 86 -0.95 15.51 1.81
C TYR A 86 -0.04 16.09 0.73
N HIS A 87 0.56 17.24 1.01
CA HIS A 87 1.64 17.81 0.19
C HIS A 87 3.00 17.23 0.59
N ILE A 88 3.21 17.02 1.89
CA ILE A 88 4.41 16.43 2.48
C ILE A 88 4.00 15.13 3.17
N LYS A 89 4.77 14.05 2.94
CA LYS A 89 4.51 12.74 3.55
C LYS A 89 4.75 12.82 5.07
N PRO A 90 3.75 12.55 5.91
CA PRO A 90 3.95 12.46 7.36
C PRO A 90 4.87 11.29 7.73
N GLU A 91 5.70 11.46 8.76
CA GLU A 91 6.69 10.44 9.15
C GLU A 91 6.07 9.12 9.60
N HIS A 92 4.93 9.16 10.29
CA HIS A 92 4.21 7.96 10.76
C HIS A 92 3.54 7.17 9.64
N MET A 93 3.54 7.69 8.41
CA MET A 93 2.98 7.04 7.24
C MET A 93 4.07 6.57 6.26
N THR A 94 3.70 5.62 5.44
CA THR A 94 4.56 5.09 4.37
C THR A 94 3.76 4.90 3.09
N GLN A 95 4.45 4.83 1.96
CA GLN A 95 3.81 4.62 0.66
C GLN A 95 3.46 3.15 0.48
N LEU A 96 2.19 2.90 0.17
CA LEU A 96 1.71 1.58 -0.21
C LEU A 96 2.06 1.30 -1.68
N HIS A 97 1.51 2.12 -2.59
CA HIS A 97 1.86 2.15 -4.01
C HIS A 97 1.69 3.56 -4.56
N SER A 98 2.57 3.99 -5.46
CA SER A 98 2.55 5.33 -6.08
C SER A 98 2.46 6.46 -5.04
N ASN A 99 1.36 7.21 -5.04
CA ASN A 99 1.10 8.33 -4.13
C ASN A 99 0.17 7.97 -2.96
N VAL A 100 -0.20 6.70 -2.80
CA VAL A 100 -1.08 6.24 -1.72
C VAL A 100 -0.27 5.98 -0.45
N LEU A 101 -0.73 6.56 0.66
CA LEU A 101 -0.12 6.42 1.98
C LEU A 101 -0.98 5.54 2.89
N VAL A 102 -0.29 4.76 3.73
CA VAL A 102 -0.86 3.97 4.81
C VAL A 102 -0.03 4.15 6.08
N ALA A 103 -0.62 3.83 7.22
CA ALA A 103 0.12 3.75 8.47
C ALA A 103 1.19 2.63 8.41
N LYS A 104 2.29 2.79 9.15
CA LYS A 104 3.40 1.81 9.16
C LYS A 104 3.01 0.41 9.67
N ASN A 105 1.93 0.30 10.45
CA ASN A 105 1.39 -0.97 10.94
C ASN A 105 0.40 -1.64 9.97
N HIS A 106 0.19 -1.08 8.77
CA HIS A 106 -0.69 -1.67 7.78
C HIS A 106 -0.24 -3.11 7.41
N PRO A 107 -1.15 -4.09 7.27
CA PRO A 107 -0.80 -5.49 7.02
C PRO A 107 0.18 -5.72 5.86
N LYS A 108 -0.03 -5.07 4.70
CA LYS A 108 0.93 -5.09 3.58
C LYS A 108 2.34 -4.59 3.94
N ILE A 109 2.47 -3.58 4.80
CA ILE A 109 3.78 -3.07 5.22
C ILE A 109 4.46 -4.06 6.17
N VAL A 110 3.69 -4.69 7.06
CA VAL A 110 4.19 -5.78 7.92
C VAL A 110 4.68 -6.96 7.07
N PHE A 111 3.89 -7.37 6.07
CA PHE A 111 4.28 -8.40 5.11
C PHE A 111 5.59 -8.05 4.38
N ARG A 112 5.71 -6.83 3.85
CA ARG A 112 6.96 -6.36 3.20
C ARG A 112 8.15 -6.43 4.16
N GLY A 113 7.99 -6.00 5.42
CA GLY A 113 9.07 -6.08 6.42
C GLY A 113 9.50 -7.52 6.71
N LYS A 114 8.55 -8.46 6.79
CA LYS A 114 8.86 -9.89 6.95
C LYS A 114 9.55 -10.46 5.70
N LEU A 115 9.11 -10.08 4.51
CA LEU A 115 9.72 -10.50 3.24
C LEU A 115 11.15 -9.96 3.09
N ASP A 116 11.42 -8.74 3.55
CA ASP A 116 12.77 -8.14 3.57
C ASP A 116 13.71 -8.87 4.55
N SER A 117 13.21 -9.23 5.74
CA SER A 117 13.95 -10.06 6.71
C SER A 117 14.26 -11.46 6.15
N LEU A 118 13.31 -12.04 5.39
CA LEU A 118 13.52 -13.30 4.70
C LEU A 118 14.62 -13.19 3.64
N GLN A 119 14.60 -12.14 2.81
CA GLN A 119 15.64 -11.89 1.80
C GLN A 119 17.03 -11.75 2.45
N SER A 120 17.12 -11.07 3.59
CA SER A 120 18.36 -10.95 4.36
C SER A 120 18.86 -12.31 4.89
N SER A 121 17.95 -13.16 5.34
CA SER A 121 18.28 -14.52 5.79
C SER A 121 18.78 -15.40 4.63
N ILE A 122 18.18 -15.28 3.43
CA ILE A 122 18.63 -15.99 2.23
C ILE A 122 20.05 -15.55 1.87
N LEU A 123 20.34 -14.24 1.87
CA LEU A 123 21.68 -13.72 1.57
C LEU A 123 22.76 -14.27 2.51
N LEU A 124 22.48 -14.31 3.81
CA LEU A 124 23.43 -14.84 4.80
C LEU A 124 23.70 -16.33 4.58
N LEU A 125 22.64 -17.11 4.34
CA LEU A 125 22.79 -18.54 4.03
C LEU A 125 23.49 -18.77 2.69
N SER A 126 23.23 -17.95 1.65
CA SER A 126 23.96 -18.01 0.38
C SER A 126 25.45 -17.79 0.60
N TYR A 127 25.82 -16.78 1.38
CA TYR A 127 27.22 -16.53 1.73
C TYR A 127 27.84 -17.75 2.43
N ASN A 128 27.18 -18.30 3.47
CA ASN A 128 27.67 -19.49 4.16
C ASN A 128 27.75 -20.73 3.25
N ALA A 129 26.80 -20.91 2.33
CA ALA A 129 26.82 -22.00 1.36
C ALA A 129 28.04 -21.88 0.44
N ASN A 130 28.37 -20.68 -0.01
CA ASN A 130 29.57 -20.42 -0.82
C ASN A 130 30.86 -20.72 -0.05
N GLU A 131 31.00 -20.22 1.18
CA GLU A 131 32.16 -20.48 2.05
C GLU A 131 32.38 -21.98 2.30
N ASN A 132 31.30 -22.76 2.34
CA ASN A 132 31.34 -24.21 2.54
C ASN A 132 31.38 -25.02 1.22
N ASN A 133 31.70 -24.37 0.09
CA ASN A 133 31.78 -24.97 -1.24
C ASN A 133 30.50 -25.70 -1.69
N ARG A 134 29.33 -25.26 -1.21
CA ARG A 134 28.00 -25.82 -1.57
C ARG A 134 27.41 -25.08 -2.77
N LYS A 135 28.05 -25.23 -3.94
CA LYS A 135 27.71 -24.50 -5.17
C LYS A 135 26.26 -24.65 -5.63
N ILE A 136 25.70 -25.86 -5.55
CA ILE A 136 24.29 -26.12 -5.93
C ILE A 136 23.35 -25.34 -5.01
N LEU A 137 23.54 -25.45 -3.69
CA LEU A 137 22.75 -24.74 -2.71
C LEU A 137 22.86 -23.22 -2.88
N PHE A 138 24.05 -22.68 -3.16
CA PHE A 138 24.24 -21.27 -3.45
C PHE A 138 23.39 -20.81 -4.65
N SER A 139 23.38 -21.60 -5.74
CA SER A 139 22.56 -21.32 -6.92
C SER A 139 21.06 -21.35 -6.58
N ASP A 140 20.61 -22.38 -5.88
CA ASP A 140 19.21 -22.56 -5.48
C ASP A 140 18.71 -21.39 -4.60
N LEU A 141 19.55 -20.92 -3.68
CA LEU A 141 19.22 -19.79 -2.81
C LEU A 141 19.17 -18.46 -3.56
N ASN A 142 20.01 -18.27 -4.58
CA ASN A 142 19.93 -17.07 -5.43
C ASN A 142 18.65 -17.07 -6.28
N GLU A 143 18.22 -18.22 -6.79
CA GLU A 143 16.92 -18.34 -7.46
C GLU A 143 15.78 -17.95 -6.48
N LEU A 144 15.81 -18.46 -5.25
CA LEU A 144 14.83 -18.14 -4.22
C LEU A 144 14.84 -16.65 -3.85
N LEU A 145 16.01 -16.03 -3.78
CA LEU A 145 16.16 -14.59 -3.55
C LEU A 145 15.49 -13.77 -4.65
N ASP A 146 15.70 -14.13 -5.90
CA ASP A 146 15.09 -13.43 -7.04
C ASP A 146 13.57 -13.60 -7.06
N GLN A 147 13.06 -14.77 -6.67
CA GLN A 147 11.62 -14.98 -6.50
C GLN A 147 11.02 -14.11 -5.39
N THR A 148 11.67 -14.03 -4.23
CA THR A 148 11.18 -13.18 -3.13
C THR A 148 11.23 -11.69 -3.47
N ARG A 149 12.21 -11.26 -4.27
CA ARG A 149 12.27 -9.89 -4.83
C ARG A 149 11.14 -9.62 -5.82
N GLU A 150 10.81 -10.59 -6.67
CA GLU A 150 9.69 -10.46 -7.61
C GLU A 150 8.34 -10.40 -6.88
N ILE A 151 8.17 -11.13 -5.76
CA ILE A 151 7.01 -10.99 -4.87
C ILE A 151 6.91 -9.57 -4.31
N MET A 152 8.02 -9.04 -3.75
CA MET A 152 8.08 -7.67 -3.23
C MET A 152 7.70 -6.65 -4.32
N LYS A 153 8.27 -6.79 -5.50
CA LYS A 153 8.02 -5.91 -6.64
C LYS A 153 6.58 -5.98 -7.13
N ALA A 154 5.99 -7.17 -7.20
CA ALA A 154 4.59 -7.34 -7.58
C ALA A 154 3.65 -6.63 -6.60
N ASP A 155 3.88 -6.77 -5.30
CA ASP A 155 3.08 -6.08 -4.27
C ASP A 155 3.26 -4.55 -4.30
N VAL A 156 4.51 -4.06 -4.45
CA VAL A 156 4.80 -2.61 -4.54
C VAL A 156 4.16 -1.98 -5.78
N LEU A 157 4.20 -2.69 -6.92
CA LEU A 157 3.62 -2.22 -8.18
C LEU A 157 2.12 -2.51 -8.29
N ASN A 158 1.54 -3.19 -7.31
CA ASN A 158 0.16 -3.67 -7.33
C ASN A 158 -0.18 -4.44 -8.64
N LYS A 159 0.69 -5.38 -9.01
CA LYS A 159 0.55 -6.23 -10.19
C LYS A 159 0.38 -7.70 -9.79
N PRO A 160 -0.34 -8.51 -10.58
CA PRO A 160 -0.40 -9.95 -10.36
C PRO A 160 1.01 -10.58 -10.34
N LEU A 161 1.23 -11.51 -9.42
CA LEU A 161 2.44 -12.32 -9.38
C LEU A 161 2.39 -13.36 -10.52
N PRO A 162 3.40 -13.46 -11.39
CA PRO A 162 3.43 -14.49 -12.42
C PRO A 162 3.62 -15.87 -11.81
N GLU A 163 2.97 -16.89 -12.37
CA GLU A 163 3.29 -18.27 -12.04
C GLU A 163 4.70 -18.61 -12.52
N LYS A 164 5.54 -19.09 -11.60
CA LYS A 164 6.90 -19.54 -11.88
C LYS A 164 7.14 -20.87 -11.18
N LYS A 165 8.04 -21.67 -11.77
CA LYS A 165 8.58 -22.86 -11.10
C LYS A 165 9.62 -22.42 -10.06
N ILE A 166 9.76 -23.19 -9.00
CA ILE A 166 10.77 -23.00 -7.95
C ILE A 166 11.72 -24.19 -8.00
N LEU A 167 13.01 -23.92 -8.25
CA LEU A 167 14.05 -24.95 -8.44
C LEU A 167 13.66 -25.95 -9.54
N GLY A 168 13.06 -25.45 -10.62
CA GLY A 168 12.55 -26.26 -11.73
C GLY A 168 11.27 -27.06 -11.44
N LEU A 169 10.65 -26.88 -10.26
CA LEU A 169 9.46 -27.62 -9.84
C LEU A 169 8.22 -26.75 -9.83
N SER A 170 7.09 -27.32 -10.26
CA SER A 170 5.77 -26.73 -10.05
C SER A 170 5.33 -26.82 -8.57
N ASN A 171 4.35 -26.01 -8.20
CA ASN A 171 3.74 -26.05 -6.85
C ASN A 171 3.25 -27.45 -6.45
N GLN A 172 2.66 -28.19 -7.40
CA GLN A 172 2.20 -29.56 -7.16
C GLN A 172 3.37 -30.53 -6.92
N GLU A 173 4.46 -30.39 -7.66
CA GLU A 173 5.65 -31.23 -7.49
C GLU A 173 6.36 -30.95 -6.18
N LEU A 174 6.52 -29.68 -5.80
CA LEU A 174 7.07 -29.27 -4.50
C LEU A 174 6.28 -29.92 -3.36
N ARG A 175 4.94 -29.81 -3.41
CA ARG A 175 4.07 -30.42 -2.42
C ARG A 175 4.21 -31.93 -2.37
N LYS A 176 4.23 -32.62 -3.51
CA LYS A 176 4.42 -34.07 -3.56
C LYS A 176 5.76 -34.49 -2.93
N ARG A 177 6.85 -33.79 -3.26
CA ARG A 177 8.20 -34.08 -2.74
C ARG A 177 8.32 -33.79 -1.25
N SER A 178 7.72 -32.71 -0.77
CA SER A 178 7.75 -32.36 0.66
C SER A 178 6.94 -33.33 1.53
N HIS A 179 5.82 -33.86 1.02
CA HIS A 179 5.00 -34.87 1.73
C HIS A 179 5.59 -36.28 1.68
N THR A 180 6.42 -36.61 0.68
CA THR A 180 6.96 -37.97 0.50
C THR A 180 8.48 -38.00 0.30
N PRO A 181 9.27 -37.41 1.21
CA PRO A 181 10.72 -37.24 1.01
C PRO A 181 11.45 -38.59 0.87
N LYS A 182 10.97 -39.65 1.52
CA LYS A 182 11.58 -40.99 1.42
C LYS A 182 11.59 -41.51 -0.02
N LYS A 183 10.55 -41.22 -0.79
CA LYS A 183 10.43 -41.66 -2.20
C LYS A 183 11.39 -40.90 -3.12
N TYR A 184 11.60 -39.60 -2.87
CA TYR A 184 12.33 -38.73 -3.79
C TYR A 184 13.80 -38.52 -3.41
N PHE A 185 14.12 -38.61 -2.12
CA PHE A 185 15.44 -38.29 -1.57
C PHE A 185 16.05 -39.45 -0.76
N GLY A 186 15.33 -40.57 -0.60
CA GLY A 186 15.79 -41.72 0.18
C GLY A 186 15.79 -41.52 1.70
N ILE A 187 15.41 -40.34 2.18
CA ILE A 187 15.43 -39.96 3.60
C ILE A 187 14.02 -39.71 4.15
N LYS A 188 13.80 -40.02 5.43
CA LYS A 188 12.56 -39.62 6.13
C LYS A 188 12.55 -38.11 6.36
N HIS A 189 11.44 -37.60 6.89
CA HIS A 189 11.39 -36.20 7.34
C HIS A 189 12.51 -35.92 8.35
N ILE A 190 13.24 -34.83 8.12
CA ILE A 190 14.34 -34.39 8.97
C ILE A 190 13.76 -33.69 10.19
N THR A 191 14.20 -34.07 11.38
CA THR A 191 13.89 -33.37 12.64
C THR A 191 15.11 -32.54 13.02
N PRO A 192 15.06 -31.19 12.93
CA PRO A 192 16.21 -30.34 13.23
C PRO A 192 16.73 -30.57 14.66
N SER A 193 18.05 -30.66 14.80
CA SER A 193 18.73 -30.80 16.10
C SER A 193 20.03 -29.99 16.13
N ALA A 194 20.53 -29.62 17.31
CA ALA A 194 21.68 -28.74 17.44
C ALA A 194 22.99 -29.34 16.89
N GLU A 195 23.04 -30.67 16.76
CA GLU A 195 24.15 -31.43 16.19
C GLU A 195 24.20 -31.33 14.66
N MET A 196 23.13 -30.84 14.03
CA MET A 196 23.12 -30.58 12.60
C MET A 196 24.04 -29.39 12.29
N GLY A 197 24.96 -29.57 11.34
CA GLY A 197 25.90 -28.50 10.98
C GLY A 197 25.21 -27.19 10.59
N LYS A 198 25.93 -26.08 10.75
CA LYS A 198 25.42 -24.69 10.61
C LYS A 198 24.48 -24.48 9.41
N VAL A 199 24.85 -24.98 8.23
CA VAL A 199 24.07 -24.84 6.99
C VAL A 199 22.66 -25.45 7.12
N LEU A 200 22.52 -26.61 7.77
CA LEU A 200 21.22 -27.24 7.98
C LEU A 200 20.36 -26.49 9.00
N LEU A 201 20.99 -25.94 10.04
CA LEU A 201 20.30 -25.11 11.04
C LEU A 201 19.77 -23.81 10.40
N GLU A 202 20.55 -23.18 9.54
CA GLU A 202 20.15 -21.98 8.81
C GLU A 202 19.06 -22.27 7.77
N LEU A 203 19.10 -23.43 7.09
CA LEU A 203 18.00 -23.89 6.24
C LEU A 203 16.71 -24.10 7.05
N ASN A 204 16.81 -24.65 8.26
CA ASN A 204 15.66 -24.78 9.14
C ASN A 204 15.11 -23.42 9.60
N LEU A 205 16.00 -22.47 9.94
CA LEU A 205 15.62 -21.10 10.26
C LEU A 205 14.88 -20.46 9.08
N LEU A 206 15.43 -20.60 7.87
CA LEU A 206 14.82 -20.10 6.64
C LEU A 206 13.43 -20.71 6.42
N ARG A 207 13.28 -22.02 6.61
CA ARG A 207 12.00 -22.73 6.53
C ARG A 207 10.95 -22.16 7.49
N SER A 208 11.31 -21.87 8.75
CA SER A 208 10.38 -21.23 9.69
C SER A 208 10.06 -19.79 9.31
N SER A 209 11.06 -19.00 8.88
CA SER A 209 10.86 -17.61 8.45
C SER A 209 9.92 -17.51 7.25
N ILE A 210 10.03 -18.43 6.28
CA ILE A 210 9.09 -18.51 5.15
C ILE A 210 7.64 -18.68 5.64
N ARG A 211 7.43 -19.49 6.69
CA ARG A 211 6.08 -19.70 7.25
C ARG A 211 5.54 -18.47 7.96
N GLU A 212 6.39 -17.68 8.61
CA GLU A 212 5.98 -16.38 9.15
C GLU A 212 5.59 -15.40 8.03
N VAL A 213 6.36 -15.38 6.94
CA VAL A 213 6.05 -14.57 5.75
C VAL A 213 4.74 -15.02 5.11
N GLU A 214 4.50 -16.33 4.99
CA GLU A 214 3.24 -16.90 4.51
C GLU A 214 2.05 -16.39 5.32
N VAL A 215 2.14 -16.47 6.66
CA VAL A 215 1.08 -15.95 7.54
C VAL A 215 0.88 -14.46 7.36
N ALA A 216 1.97 -13.67 7.31
CA ALA A 216 1.87 -12.23 7.07
C ALA A 216 1.25 -11.89 5.71
N ALA A 217 1.53 -12.70 4.68
CA ALA A 217 0.94 -12.55 3.35
C ALA A 217 -0.58 -12.79 3.36
N VAL A 218 -1.06 -13.79 4.12
CA VAL A 218 -2.50 -14.08 4.25
C VAL A 218 -3.26 -12.94 4.94
N HIS A 219 -2.60 -12.21 5.85
CA HIS A 219 -3.21 -11.06 6.54
C HIS A 219 -3.18 -9.76 5.70
N ALA A 220 -2.37 -9.71 4.64
CA ALA A 220 -2.06 -8.51 3.86
C ALA A 220 -3.02 -8.26 2.69
#